data_AF-A0A3A9C120-F1
#
_entry.id   AF-A0A3A9C120-F1
#
_cell.length_a   1.000
_cell.length_b   1.000
_cell.length_c   1.000
_cell.angle_alpha   90.00
_cell.angle_beta   90.00
_cell.angle_gamma   90.00
#
_symmetry.space_group_name_H-M   'P 1'
#
loop_
_entity.id
_entity.type
_entity.pdbx_description
1 polymer ?
#
loop_
_entity_poly.entity_id
_entity_poly.type
_entity_poly.pdbx_seq_one_letter_code
_entity_poly.pdbx_strand_id
1 'polypeptide(L)'
;MARLDQKGKRFEFLVGKIDKALDDNYYIEAMALTYSLFEERTYKLLERLNIPRKNGDKIFQCLTYFKDYVMNKKISVMPCKCSSDELTTWLQKEFLDSGLIDKIQIWRNKRNDVTHDLAKQDIDYENLEITAKEGRDYFRKYTALIMELKKMV
;
A
#
# COMPACT_ATOMS: atom_id res chain seq x y z
N MET A 1 -18.80 6.49 -1.19
CA MET A 1 -19.08 6.20 -2.61
C MET A 1 -18.90 4.70 -2.83
N ALA A 2 -19.99 3.96 -2.98
CA ALA A 2 -19.92 2.55 -3.38
C ALA A 2 -19.35 2.47 -4.81
N ARG A 3 -18.32 1.64 -5.04
CA ARG A 3 -17.73 1.50 -6.37
C ARG A 3 -18.64 0.63 -7.25
N LEU A 4 -19.15 1.21 -8.33
CA LEU A 4 -20.21 0.62 -9.16
C LEU A 4 -19.71 -0.51 -10.10
N ASP A 5 -18.40 -0.63 -10.33
CA ASP A 5 -17.82 -1.66 -11.21
C ASP A 5 -17.52 -2.99 -10.47
N GLN A 6 -17.48 -4.10 -11.20
CA GLN A 6 -17.22 -5.44 -10.64
C GLN A 6 -15.86 -5.50 -9.92
N LYS A 7 -14.86 -4.76 -10.43
CA LYS A 7 -13.55 -4.64 -9.81
C LYS A 7 -13.60 -3.91 -8.47
N GLY A 8 -14.36 -2.83 -8.37
CA GLY A 8 -14.58 -2.06 -7.15
C GLY A 8 -15.27 -2.86 -6.06
N LYS A 9 -16.33 -3.60 -6.42
CA LYS A 9 -17.02 -4.53 -5.50
C LYS A 9 -16.08 -5.61 -4.97
N ARG A 10 -15.28 -6.23 -5.86
CA ARG A 10 -14.28 -7.23 -5.45
C ARG A 10 -13.26 -6.63 -4.48
N PHE A 11 -12.82 -5.39 -4.73
CA PHE A 11 -11.89 -4.72 -3.83
C PHE A 11 -12.51 -4.46 -2.45
N GLU A 12 -13.73 -3.90 -2.40
CA GLU A 12 -14.43 -3.64 -1.13
C GLU A 12 -14.66 -4.93 -0.34
N PHE A 13 -15.01 -6.02 -1.03
CA PHE A 13 -15.11 -7.34 -0.43
C PHE A 13 -13.79 -7.81 0.18
N LEU A 14 -12.68 -7.68 -0.54
CA LEU A 14 -11.36 -8.08 -0.02
C LEU A 14 -10.90 -7.22 1.16
N VAL A 15 -11.24 -5.93 1.17
CA VAL A 15 -10.99 -5.06 2.34
C VAL A 15 -11.83 -5.52 3.54
N GLY A 16 -13.11 -5.82 3.34
CA GLY A 16 -13.96 -6.37 4.39
C GLY A 16 -13.49 -7.73 4.92
N LYS A 17 -12.80 -8.53 4.10
CA LYS A 17 -12.16 -9.78 4.53
C LYS A 17 -10.98 -9.54 5.47
N ILE A 18 -10.22 -8.47 5.29
CA ILE A 18 -9.16 -8.09 6.24
C ILE A 18 -9.78 -7.77 7.60
N ASP A 19 -10.83 -6.95 7.62
CA ASP A 19 -11.51 -6.59 8.88
C ASP A 19 -12.08 -7.82 9.57
N LYS A 20 -12.77 -8.69 8.84
CA LYS A 20 -13.29 -9.94 9.39
C LYS A 20 -12.18 -10.85 9.93
N ALA A 21 -11.06 -10.98 9.21
CA ALA A 21 -9.94 -11.77 9.69
C ALA A 21 -9.32 -11.20 10.97
N LEU A 22 -9.31 -9.87 11.15
CA LEU A 22 -8.89 -9.25 12.41
C LEU A 22 -9.88 -9.53 13.54
N ASP A 23 -11.19 -9.42 13.29
CA ASP A 23 -12.24 -9.67 14.29
C ASP A 23 -12.27 -11.13 14.75
N ASP A 24 -11.99 -12.06 13.84
CA ASP A 24 -11.92 -13.51 14.10
C ASP A 24 -10.51 -13.95 14.61
N ASN A 25 -9.60 -13.00 14.89
CA ASN A 25 -8.21 -13.22 15.32
C ASN A 25 -7.30 -14.01 14.34
N TYR A 26 -7.67 -14.08 13.06
CA TYR A 26 -6.83 -14.64 11.99
C TYR A 26 -5.77 -13.64 11.49
N TYR A 27 -4.84 -13.23 12.36
CA TYR A 27 -3.88 -12.16 12.10
C TYR A 27 -2.91 -12.44 10.94
N ILE A 28 -2.45 -13.68 10.79
CA ILE A 28 -1.59 -14.07 9.66
C ILE A 28 -2.34 -13.93 8.33
N GLU A 29 -3.61 -14.34 8.29
CA GLU A 29 -4.46 -14.19 7.11
C GLU A 29 -4.71 -12.72 6.79
N ALA A 30 -5.05 -11.92 7.81
CA ALA A 30 -5.22 -10.48 7.67
C ALA A 30 -3.97 -9.81 7.08
N MET A 31 -2.77 -10.16 7.56
CA MET A 31 -1.51 -9.67 7.01
C MET A 31 -1.24 -10.13 5.58
N ALA A 32 -1.53 -11.40 5.27
CA ALA A 32 -1.35 -11.94 3.92
C ALA A 32 -2.25 -11.21 2.90
N LEU A 33 -3.54 -11.06 3.22
CA LEU A 33 -4.50 -10.32 2.39
C LEU A 33 -4.07 -8.86 2.22
N THR A 34 -3.68 -8.21 3.31
CA THR A 34 -3.21 -6.82 3.30
C THR A 34 -1.99 -6.65 2.40
N TYR A 35 -1.00 -7.54 2.49
CA TYR A 35 0.21 -7.50 1.68
C TYR A 35 -0.11 -7.67 0.17
N SER A 36 -0.96 -8.63 -0.19
CA SER A 36 -1.36 -8.84 -1.58
C SER A 36 -2.10 -7.64 -2.17
N LEU A 37 -2.96 -6.98 -1.38
CA LEU A 37 -3.63 -5.76 -1.83
C LEU A 37 -2.68 -4.57 -1.95
N PHE A 38 -1.70 -4.47 -1.06
CA PHE A 38 -0.64 -3.46 -1.17
C PHE A 38 0.16 -3.62 -2.46
N GLU A 39 0.51 -4.85 -2.86
CA GLU A 39 1.20 -5.13 -4.13
C GLU A 39 0.38 -4.65 -5.33
N GLU A 40 -0.89 -5.07 -5.44
CA GLU A 40 -1.76 -4.65 -6.54
C GLU A 40 -1.89 -3.12 -6.61
N ARG A 41 -2.08 -2.48 -5.44
CA ARG A 41 -2.24 -1.03 -5.33
C ARG A 41 -0.99 -0.28 -5.72
N THR A 42 0.18 -0.75 -5.29
CA THR A 42 1.46 -0.13 -5.59
C THR A 42 1.76 -0.23 -7.08
N TYR A 43 1.51 -1.38 -7.71
CA TYR A 43 1.71 -1.52 -9.16
C TYR A 43 0.81 -0.57 -9.95
N LYS A 44 -0.45 -0.44 -9.55
CA LYS A 44 -1.40 0.49 -10.18
C LYS A 44 -1.06 1.96 -9.92
N LEU A 45 -0.44 2.27 -8.78
CA LEU A 45 0.10 3.60 -8.49
C LEU A 45 1.24 3.94 -9.44
N LEU A 46 2.25 3.06 -9.57
CA LEU A 46 3.39 3.30 -10.45
C LEU A 46 2.97 3.45 -11.91
N GLU A 47 2.09 2.58 -12.39
CA GLU A 47 1.52 2.65 -13.74
C GLU A 47 0.84 4.00 -14.00
N ARG A 48 0.03 4.48 -13.03
CA ARG A 48 -0.64 5.78 -13.12
C ARG A 48 0.32 6.95 -13.11
N LEU A 49 1.42 6.82 -12.37
CA LEU A 49 2.46 7.84 -12.28
C LEU A 49 3.49 7.76 -13.42
N ASN A 50 3.29 6.86 -14.38
CA ASN A 50 4.23 6.57 -15.46
C ASN A 50 5.64 6.24 -14.94
N ILE A 51 5.72 5.56 -13.78
CA ILE A 51 6.97 5.11 -13.18
C ILE A 51 7.24 3.69 -13.68
N PRO A 52 8.34 3.46 -14.43
CA PRO A 52 8.67 2.14 -14.95
C PRO A 52 9.00 1.18 -13.79
N ARG A 53 8.47 -0.04 -13.90
CA ARG A 53 8.82 -1.18 -13.06
C ARG A 53 9.13 -2.39 -13.92
N LYS A 54 9.91 -3.33 -13.41
CA LYS A 54 10.18 -4.63 -14.05
C LYS A 54 9.13 -5.66 -13.63
N ASN A 55 9.00 -6.70 -14.45
CA ASN A 55 8.21 -7.87 -14.08
C ASN A 55 8.92 -8.64 -12.97
N GLY A 56 8.17 -9.03 -11.94
CA GLY A 56 8.72 -9.71 -10.76
C GLY A 56 9.21 -8.78 -9.65
N ASP A 57 9.16 -7.45 -9.83
CA ASP A 57 9.51 -6.52 -8.77
C ASP A 57 8.58 -6.67 -7.56
N LYS A 58 9.19 -6.85 -6.40
CA LYS A 58 8.50 -6.90 -5.10
C LYS A 58 8.10 -5.48 -4.69
N ILE A 59 7.14 -5.38 -3.77
CA ILE A 59 6.66 -4.09 -3.29
C ILE A 59 7.77 -3.17 -2.79
N PHE A 60 8.80 -3.69 -2.11
CA PHE A 60 9.86 -2.86 -1.56
C PHE A 60 10.63 -2.11 -2.66
N GLN A 61 10.88 -2.76 -3.81
CA GLN A 61 11.53 -2.14 -4.97
C GLN A 61 10.62 -1.06 -5.55
N CYS A 62 9.34 -1.37 -5.68
CA CYS A 62 8.36 -0.43 -6.21
C CYS A 62 8.22 0.84 -5.35
N LEU A 63 8.21 0.70 -4.02
CA LEU A 63 8.17 1.82 -3.09
C LEU A 63 9.46 2.65 -3.14
N THR A 64 10.62 2.02 -3.37
CA THR A 64 11.88 2.74 -3.60
C THR A 64 11.85 3.53 -4.91
N TYR A 65 11.31 2.96 -6.00
CA TYR A 65 11.15 3.69 -7.26
C TYR A 65 10.20 4.87 -7.11
N PHE A 66 9.07 4.68 -6.42
CA PHE A 66 8.15 5.76 -6.10
C PHE A 66 8.88 6.91 -5.37
N LYS A 67 9.63 6.59 -4.31
CA LYS A 67 10.43 7.55 -3.56
C LYS A 67 11.41 8.32 -4.46
N ASP A 68 12.20 7.61 -5.25
CA ASP A 68 13.20 8.23 -6.14
C ASP A 68 12.54 9.19 -7.14
N TYR A 69 11.43 8.79 -7.76
CA TYR A 69 10.76 9.59 -8.78
C TYR A 69 10.13 10.85 -8.20
N VAL A 70 9.52 10.76 -7.01
CA VAL A 70 8.95 11.93 -6.33
C VAL A 70 10.05 12.88 -5.87
N MET A 71 11.09 12.38 -5.20
CA MET A 71 12.18 13.23 -4.67
C MET A 71 12.97 13.93 -5.78
N ASN A 72 13.18 13.26 -6.92
CA ASN A 72 13.89 13.85 -8.05
C ASN A 72 12.98 14.58 -9.04
N LYS A 73 11.70 14.79 -8.70
CA LYS A 73 10.72 15.48 -9.56
C LYS A 73 10.62 14.89 -10.98
N LYS A 74 10.68 13.56 -11.10
CA LYS A 74 10.63 12.83 -12.39
C LYS A 74 9.19 12.44 -12.80
N ILE A 75 8.18 12.87 -12.04
CA ILE A 75 6.78 12.54 -12.31
C ILE A 75 6.30 13.28 -13.56
N SER A 76 5.96 12.54 -14.60
CA SER A 76 5.47 13.08 -15.87
C SER A 76 4.21 12.33 -16.32
N VAL A 77 3.06 12.76 -15.80
CA VAL A 77 1.75 12.16 -16.09
C VAL A 77 0.90 13.14 -16.87
N MET A 78 0.33 12.68 -17.99
CA MET A 78 -0.60 13.44 -18.82
C MET A 78 -1.76 12.53 -19.26
N PRO A 79 -3.03 12.97 -19.22
CA PRO A 79 -3.50 14.29 -18.74
C PRO A 79 -3.44 14.41 -17.21
N CYS A 80 -3.22 15.62 -16.71
CA CYS A 80 -3.26 15.96 -15.28
C CYS A 80 -4.08 17.24 -15.09
N LYS A 81 -4.88 17.31 -14.02
CA LYS A 81 -5.72 18.49 -13.70
C LYS A 81 -4.98 19.59 -12.94
N CYS A 82 -3.78 19.31 -12.47
CA CYS A 82 -2.86 20.26 -11.84
C CYS A 82 -1.52 20.27 -12.58
N SER A 83 -0.66 21.23 -12.24
CA SER A 83 0.72 21.26 -12.74
C SER A 83 1.54 20.09 -12.19
N SER A 84 2.60 19.72 -12.90
CA SER A 84 3.52 18.66 -12.46
C SER A 84 4.19 18.98 -11.12
N ASP A 85 4.46 20.25 -10.84
CA ASP A 85 5.02 20.70 -9.57
C ASP A 85 4.02 20.54 -8.43
N GLU A 86 2.77 20.97 -8.61
CA GLU A 86 1.71 20.78 -7.60
C GLU A 86 1.48 19.29 -7.30
N LEU A 87 1.43 18.45 -8.34
CA LEU A 87 1.31 17.01 -8.18
C LEU A 87 2.49 16.43 -7.39
N THR A 88 3.72 16.81 -7.75
CA THR A 88 4.93 16.30 -7.08
C THR A 88 5.01 16.75 -5.64
N THR A 89 4.71 18.02 -5.35
CA THR A 89 4.65 18.56 -3.99
C THR A 89 3.59 17.84 -3.15
N TRP A 90 2.42 17.57 -3.73
CA TRP A 90 1.37 16.81 -3.04
C TRP A 90 1.80 15.37 -2.75
N LEU A 91 2.40 14.68 -3.74
CA LEU A 91 2.92 13.31 -3.56
C LEU A 91 4.00 13.25 -2.47
N GLN A 92 4.92 14.22 -2.46
CA GLN A 92 5.96 14.32 -1.45
C GLN A 92 5.35 14.49 -0.06
N LYS A 93 4.47 15.47 0.12
CA LYS A 93 3.83 15.76 1.40
C LYS A 93 3.04 14.57 1.94
N GLU A 94 2.15 14.01 1.12
CA GLU A 94 1.18 13.02 1.59
C GLU A 94 1.77 11.63 1.77
N PHE A 95 2.76 11.24 0.96
CA PHE A 95 3.36 9.91 1.04
C PHE A 95 4.72 9.87 1.75
N LEU A 96 5.60 10.84 1.47
CA LEU A 96 6.97 10.84 1.97
C LEU A 96 7.07 11.54 3.32
N ASP A 97 6.70 12.83 3.37
CA ASP A 97 6.86 13.64 4.59
C ASP A 97 5.95 13.16 5.72
N SER A 98 4.78 12.57 5.38
CA SER A 98 3.90 11.91 6.35
C SER A 98 4.48 10.62 6.96
N GLY A 99 5.59 10.13 6.43
CA GLY A 99 6.25 8.87 6.81
C GLY A 99 5.48 7.62 6.38
N LEU A 100 4.45 7.73 5.54
CA LEU A 100 3.60 6.60 5.18
C LEU A 100 4.38 5.50 4.45
N ILE A 101 5.21 5.85 3.47
CA ILE A 101 5.99 4.84 2.74
C ILE A 101 6.97 4.10 3.67
N ASP A 102 7.60 4.81 4.61
CA ASP A 102 8.52 4.19 5.58
C ASP A 102 7.79 3.26 6.55
N LYS A 103 6.63 3.67 7.05
CA LYS A 103 5.77 2.82 7.88
C LYS A 103 5.36 1.54 7.16
N ILE A 104 5.01 1.62 5.87
CA ILE A 104 4.68 0.44 5.06
C ILE A 104 5.89 -0.48 4.90
N GLN A 105 7.09 0.06 4.67
CA GLN A 105 8.32 -0.74 4.55
C GLN A 105 8.69 -1.44 5.86
N ILE A 106 8.61 -0.72 6.99
CA ILE A 106 8.85 -1.28 8.32
C ILE A 106 7.84 -2.40 8.60
N TRP A 107 6.55 -2.15 8.37
CA TRP A 107 5.50 -3.14 8.53
C TRP A 107 5.73 -4.38 7.67
N ARG A 108 6.10 -4.20 6.39
CA ARG A 108 6.43 -5.32 5.50
C ARG A 108 7.53 -6.19 6.09
N ASN A 109 8.59 -5.56 6.62
CA ASN A 109 9.72 -6.31 7.18
C ASN A 109 9.26 -7.13 8.38
N LYS A 110 8.54 -6.52 9.34
CA LYS A 110 7.91 -7.24 10.46
C LYS A 110 7.07 -8.43 9.99
N ARG A 111 6.21 -8.23 8.97
CA ARG A 111 5.38 -9.28 8.39
C ARG A 111 6.21 -10.42 7.79
N ASN A 112 7.33 -10.11 7.14
CA ASN A 112 8.21 -11.13 6.57
C ASN A 112 8.90 -11.94 7.65
N ASP A 113 9.35 -11.28 8.72
CA ASP A 113 9.94 -11.95 9.88
C ASP A 113 8.93 -12.93 10.48
N VAL A 114 7.70 -12.47 10.77
CA VAL A 114 6.58 -13.32 11.19
C VAL A 114 6.37 -14.51 10.25
N THR A 115 6.37 -14.26 8.94
CA THR A 115 6.13 -15.32 7.95
C THR A 115 7.26 -16.36 7.94
N HIS A 116 8.51 -15.94 8.16
CA HIS A 116 9.67 -16.82 8.25
C HIS A 116 9.74 -17.58 9.57
N ASP A 117 9.24 -16.98 10.65
CA ASP A 117 9.28 -17.53 12.00
C ASP A 117 8.09 -18.47 12.30
N LEU A 118 7.01 -18.40 11.49
CA LEU A 118 5.85 -19.31 11.53
C LEU A 118 6.22 -20.79 11.63
N ALA A 119 7.34 -21.20 11.03
CA ALA A 119 7.80 -22.59 10.99
C ALA A 119 8.85 -22.94 12.05
N LYS A 120 9.28 -21.98 12.87
CA LYS A 120 10.52 -22.09 13.66
C LYS A 120 10.35 -21.87 15.16
N GLN A 121 9.40 -21.04 15.59
CA GLN A 121 9.27 -20.62 16.98
C GLN A 121 7.81 -20.43 17.38
N ASP A 122 7.56 -20.48 18.69
CA ASP A 122 6.30 -20.04 19.27
C ASP A 122 6.11 -18.55 18.97
N ILE A 123 4.95 -18.20 18.43
CA ILE A 123 4.68 -16.85 17.94
C ILE A 123 3.98 -16.05 19.02
N ASP A 124 4.51 -14.88 19.34
CA ASP A 124 3.85 -13.93 20.21
C ASP A 124 2.61 -13.35 19.53
N TYR A 125 1.45 -13.80 20.01
CA TYR A 125 0.15 -13.51 19.41
C TYR A 125 -0.28 -12.04 19.57
N GLU A 126 0.13 -11.36 20.65
CA GLU A 126 -0.17 -9.94 20.86
C GLU A 126 0.58 -9.08 19.81
N ASN A 127 1.83 -9.45 19.53
CA ASN A 127 2.62 -8.81 18.48
C ASN A 127 2.03 -9.03 17.08
N LEU A 128 1.39 -10.18 16.81
CA LEU A 128 0.68 -10.43 15.56
C LEU A 128 -0.52 -9.52 15.39
N GLU A 129 -1.32 -9.34 16.43
CA GLU A 129 -2.50 -8.49 16.43
C GLU A 129 -2.13 -7.05 16.07
N ILE A 130 -1.13 -6.50 16.79
CA ILE A 130 -0.64 -5.13 16.56
C ILE A 130 -0.16 -4.99 15.12
N THR A 131 0.68 -5.92 14.65
CA THR A 131 1.25 -5.86 13.30
C THR A 131 0.16 -5.97 12.23
N ALA A 132 -0.86 -6.80 12.43
CA ALA A 132 -1.97 -6.94 11.49
C ALA A 132 -2.84 -5.67 11.44
N LYS A 133 -3.13 -5.06 12.59
CA LYS A 133 -3.88 -3.79 12.69
C LYS A 133 -3.12 -2.62 12.05
N GLU A 134 -1.81 -2.50 12.33
CA GLU A 134 -0.94 -1.50 11.69
C GLU A 134 -1.01 -1.60 10.16
N GLY A 135 -0.85 -2.81 9.62
CA GLY A 135 -0.93 -3.06 8.18
C GLY A 135 -2.24 -2.60 7.57
N ARG A 136 -3.36 -2.95 8.20
CA ARG A 136 -4.71 -2.57 7.76
C ARG A 136 -4.91 -1.06 7.76
N ASP A 137 -4.44 -0.36 8.78
CA ASP A 137 -4.59 1.08 8.89
C ASP A 137 -3.71 1.83 7.89
N TYR A 138 -2.45 1.41 7.71
CA TYR A 138 -1.58 1.93 6.65
C TYR A 138 -2.18 1.69 5.27
N PHE A 139 -2.76 0.51 5.04
CA PHE A 139 -3.37 0.17 3.76
C PHE A 139 -4.58 1.05 3.44
N ARG A 140 -5.43 1.32 4.43
CA ARG A 140 -6.59 2.22 4.28
C ARG A 140 -6.15 3.63 3.95
N LYS A 141 -5.17 4.18 4.68
CA LYS A 141 -4.61 5.51 4.40
C LYS A 141 -3.99 5.57 3.00
N TYR A 142 -3.17 4.59 2.65
CA TYR A 142 -2.54 4.49 1.33
C TYR A 142 -3.57 4.41 0.20
N THR A 143 -4.62 3.60 0.37
CA THR A 143 -5.70 3.49 -0.62
C THR A 143 -6.48 4.79 -0.75
N ALA A 144 -6.75 5.50 0.36
CA ALA A 144 -7.43 6.79 0.33
C ALA A 144 -6.64 7.82 -0.49
N LEU A 145 -5.34 7.95 -0.22
CA LEU A 145 -4.45 8.83 -0.98
C LEU A 145 -4.39 8.46 -2.46
N ILE A 146 -4.29 7.16 -2.80
CA ILE A 146 -4.34 6.73 -4.20
C ILE A 146 -5.66 7.15 -4.86
N MET A 147 -6.78 7.08 -4.14
CA MET A 147 -8.08 7.51 -4.66
C MET A 147 -8.18 9.02 -4.85
N GLU A 148 -7.51 9.82 -4.02
CA GLU A 148 -7.37 11.27 -4.21
C GLU A 148 -6.51 11.58 -5.43
N LEU A 149 -5.37 10.90 -5.57
CA LEU A 149 -4.53 10.99 -6.76
C LEU A 149 -5.33 10.73 -8.03
N LYS A 150 -6.22 9.73 -8.06
CA LYS A 150 -7.07 9.46 -9.24
C LYS A 150 -7.98 10.61 -9.66
N LYS A 151 -8.27 11.54 -8.75
CA LYS A 151 -9.08 12.71 -9.06
C LYS A 151 -8.24 13.81 -9.71
N MET A 152 -6.92 13.82 -9.42
CA MET A 152 -5.94 14.76 -9.97
C MET A 152 -5.41 14.31 -11.35
N VAL A 153 -5.16 13.00 -11.52
CA VAL A 153 -4.69 12.33 -12.75
C VAL A 153 -5.65 11.26 -13.25
#